data_AF-A0A6I1W0N0-F1
#
_entry.id   AF-A0A6I1W0N0-F1
#
_cell.length_a   1.000
_cell.length_b   1.000
_cell.length_c   1.000
_cell.angle_alpha   90.00
_cell.angle_beta   90.00
_cell.angle_gamma   90.00
#
_symmetry.space_group_name_H-M   'P 1'
#
loop_
_entity.id
_entity.type
_entity.pdbx_description
1 polymer ?
#
loop_
_entity_poly.entity_id
_entity_poly.type
_entity_poly.pdbx_seq_one_letter_code
_entity_poly.pdbx_strand_id
1 'polypeptide(L)'
;GDDYRDTLNRIRFFVSADVGMGEYMIKNFEAMACGCVLLAFDQGEAENRALGFVDMHNIVFYRDIPELQKKLQQLRNDPQLAADIALRGRDLAVSQYSFGRIGQRIVEELQPALRPHPPLSWVDRVRLKLGI
;
A
#
# COMPACT_ATOMS: atom_id res chain seq x y z
N GLY A 1 -11.34 1.96 -15.98
CA GLY A 1 -11.24 0.94 -14.92
C GLY A 1 -10.98 -0.41 -15.55
N ASP A 2 -11.93 -0.91 -16.35
CA ASP A 2 -11.85 -2.25 -16.93
C ASP A 2 -10.62 -2.49 -17.83
N ASP A 3 -10.26 -1.56 -18.72
CA ASP A 3 -9.07 -1.71 -19.58
C ASP A 3 -7.75 -1.86 -18.79
N TYR A 4 -7.65 -1.16 -17.65
CA TYR A 4 -6.48 -1.24 -16.76
C TYR A 4 -6.46 -2.59 -16.03
N ARG A 5 -7.60 -3.02 -15.49
CA ARG A 5 -7.75 -4.36 -14.89
C ARG A 5 -7.41 -5.47 -15.89
N ASP A 6 -7.91 -5.36 -17.11
CA ASP A 6 -7.68 -6.37 -18.16
C ASP A 6 -6.22 -6.41 -18.61
N THR A 7 -5.53 -5.26 -18.57
CA THR A 7 -4.07 -5.19 -18.76
C THR A 7 -3.34 -5.86 -17.59
N LEU A 8 -3.71 -5.56 -16.35
CA LEU A 8 -3.11 -6.17 -15.17
C LEU A 8 -3.26 -7.70 -15.16
N ASN A 9 -4.43 -8.21 -15.55
CA ASN A 9 -4.68 -9.65 -15.69
C ASN A 9 -3.79 -10.36 -16.73
N ARG A 10 -3.11 -9.61 -17.62
CA ARG A 10 -2.21 -10.16 -18.65
C ARG A 10 -0.74 -10.10 -18.24
N ILE A 11 -0.38 -9.37 -17.18
CA ILE A 11 1.00 -9.24 -16.72
C ILE A 11 1.23 -10.02 -15.43
N ARG A 12 2.38 -10.69 -15.37
CA ARG A 12 2.76 -11.50 -14.20
C ARG A 12 3.51 -10.71 -13.14
N PHE A 13 4.32 -9.74 -13.57
CA PHE A 13 5.18 -8.94 -12.73
C PHE A 13 4.79 -7.47 -12.90
N PHE A 14 4.50 -6.79 -11.79
CA PHE A 14 4.27 -5.36 -11.77
C PHE A 14 5.43 -4.71 -11.03
N VAL A 15 6.20 -3.87 -11.73
CA VAL A 15 7.31 -3.11 -11.13
C VAL A 15 6.78 -1.72 -10.78
N SER A 16 6.79 -1.40 -9.49
CA SER A 16 6.33 -0.11 -8.99
C SER A 16 7.29 1.03 -9.37
N ALA A 17 6.74 2.24 -9.44
CA ALA A 17 7.47 3.49 -9.69
C ALA A 17 7.45 4.40 -8.44
N ASP A 18 7.67 3.81 -7.25
CA ASP A 18 7.57 4.48 -5.94
C ASP A 18 8.92 4.83 -5.30
N VAL A 19 10.02 4.71 -6.06
CA VAL A 19 11.36 5.05 -5.58
C VAL A 19 11.40 6.49 -5.05
N GLY A 20 11.75 6.65 -3.78
CA GLY A 20 11.88 7.96 -3.13
C GLY A 20 10.58 8.60 -2.64
N MET A 21 9.44 7.90 -2.69
CA MET A 21 8.17 8.42 -2.18
C MET A 21 8.00 8.25 -0.66
N GLY A 22 8.67 7.29 -0.03
CA GLY A 22 8.52 6.99 1.40
C GLY A 22 7.21 6.27 1.74
N GLU A 23 6.40 5.90 0.74
CA GLU A 23 5.12 5.22 0.87
C GLU A 23 4.82 4.36 -0.37
N TYR A 24 3.83 3.48 -0.27
CA TYR A 24 3.39 2.63 -1.39
C TYR A 24 2.17 3.20 -2.11
N MET A 25 2.25 3.27 -3.44
CA MET A 25 1.15 3.81 -4.26
C MET A 25 -0.08 2.89 -4.31
N ILE A 26 -1.27 3.49 -4.42
CA ILE A 26 -2.54 2.76 -4.56
C ILE A 26 -2.54 1.71 -5.71
N LYS A 27 -1.84 2.02 -6.80
CA LYS A 27 -1.71 1.14 -7.99
C LYS A 27 -1.05 -0.20 -7.66
N ASN A 28 -0.21 -0.24 -6.62
CA ASN A 28 0.44 -1.47 -6.17
C ASN A 28 -0.59 -2.47 -5.65
N PHE A 29 -1.56 -1.99 -4.87
CA PHE A 29 -2.64 -2.82 -4.32
C PHE A 29 -3.59 -3.32 -5.41
N GLU A 30 -3.86 -2.49 -6.43
CA GLU A 30 -4.65 -2.91 -7.61
C GLU A 30 -3.96 -4.02 -8.38
N ALA A 31 -2.64 -3.90 -8.61
CA ALA A 31 -1.84 -4.94 -9.26
C ALA A 31 -1.83 -6.24 -8.44
N MET A 32 -1.63 -6.16 -7.12
CA MET A 32 -1.71 -7.31 -6.22
C MET A 32 -3.09 -7.97 -6.26
N ALA A 33 -4.17 -7.19 -6.21
CA ALA A 33 -5.54 -7.71 -6.28
C ALA A 33 -5.84 -8.44 -7.60
N CYS A 34 -5.20 -8.02 -8.70
CA CYS A 34 -5.27 -8.72 -10.00
C CYS A 34 -4.36 -9.96 -10.09
N GLY A 35 -3.59 -10.27 -9.03
CA GLY A 35 -2.73 -11.45 -8.98
C GLY A 35 -1.34 -11.25 -9.61
N CYS A 36 -0.90 -10.00 -9.78
CA CYS A 36 0.48 -9.75 -10.16
C CYS A 36 1.43 -9.98 -8.97
N VAL A 37 2.64 -10.45 -9.25
CA VAL A 37 3.76 -10.32 -8.31
C VAL A 37 4.20 -8.86 -8.32
N LEU A 38 4.04 -8.19 -7.18
CA LEU A 38 4.48 -6.81 -7.01
C LEU A 38 5.98 -6.76 -6.66
N LEU A 39 6.74 -6.01 -7.44
CA LEU A 39 8.11 -5.60 -7.13
C LEU A 39 8.11 -4.11 -6.80
N ALA A 40 8.57 -3.75 -5.60
CA ALA A 40 8.52 -2.36 -5.12
C ALA A 40 9.80 -1.96 -4.39
N PHE A 41 10.09 -0.66 -4.34
CA PHE A 41 11.21 -0.17 -3.56
C PHE A 41 10.95 -0.40 -2.06
N ASP A 42 11.98 -0.77 -1.30
CA ASP A 42 11.88 -0.90 0.15
C ASP A 42 11.73 0.48 0.79
N GLN A 43 10.52 0.84 1.25
CA GLN A 43 10.24 2.14 1.90
C GLN A 43 10.64 2.15 3.39
N GLY A 44 11.16 1.03 3.90
CA GLY A 44 11.61 0.89 5.28
C GLY A 44 10.66 0.09 6.15
N GLU A 45 11.20 -0.40 7.26
CA GLU A 45 10.55 -1.41 8.11
C GLU A 45 9.21 -0.95 8.69
N ALA A 46 9.09 0.32 9.08
CA ALA A 46 7.88 0.85 9.69
C ALA A 46 6.68 0.78 8.72
N GLU A 47 6.90 1.23 7.48
CA GLU A 47 5.88 1.21 6.43
C GLU A 47 5.53 -0.23 6.03
N ASN A 48 6.55 -1.07 5.82
CA ASN A 48 6.36 -2.48 5.47
C ASN A 48 5.51 -3.21 6.51
N ARG A 49 5.83 -2.99 7.79
CA ARG A 49 5.11 -3.59 8.92
C ARG A 49 3.69 -3.06 9.04
N ALA A 50 3.48 -1.74 8.88
CA ALA A 50 2.17 -1.13 8.92
C ALA A 50 1.24 -1.73 7.85
N LEU A 51 1.79 -2.05 6.67
CA LEU A 51 1.03 -2.62 5.56
C LEU A 51 0.93 -4.15 5.57
N GLY A 52 1.66 -4.83 6.46
CA GLY A 52 1.71 -6.30 6.51
C GLY A 52 2.53 -6.92 5.37
N PHE A 53 3.45 -6.15 4.79
CA PHE A 53 4.33 -6.59 3.73
C PHE A 53 5.54 -7.35 4.28
N VAL A 54 5.87 -8.46 3.61
CA VAL A 54 7.00 -9.33 3.93
C VAL A 54 7.72 -9.71 2.63
N ASP A 55 9.00 -9.36 2.55
CA ASP A 55 9.84 -9.61 1.38
C ASP A 55 9.85 -11.09 1.00
N MET A 56 9.74 -11.36 -0.31
CA MET A 56 9.69 -12.70 -0.91
C MET A 56 8.56 -13.59 -0.37
N HIS A 57 7.58 -13.04 0.34
CA HIS A 57 6.41 -13.75 0.85
C HIS A 57 5.12 -13.27 0.21
N ASN A 58 4.81 -11.98 0.27
CA ASN A 58 3.61 -11.38 -0.35
C ASN A 58 3.91 -10.16 -1.23
N ILE A 59 5.18 -9.76 -1.28
CA ILE A 59 5.74 -8.68 -2.11
C ILE A 59 7.23 -8.98 -2.34
N VAL A 60 7.83 -8.33 -3.34
CA VAL A 60 9.26 -8.43 -3.62
C VAL A 60 9.87 -7.04 -3.48
N PHE A 61 10.66 -6.84 -2.43
CA PHE A 61 11.37 -5.57 -2.25
C PHE A 61 12.67 -5.53 -3.04
N TYR A 62 13.08 -4.34 -3.42
CA TYR A 62 14.44 -4.07 -3.90
C TYR A 62 14.92 -2.71 -3.40
N ARG A 63 16.24 -2.57 -3.27
CA ARG A 63 16.90 -1.30 -2.90
C ARG A 63 17.74 -0.72 -4.02
N ASP A 64 18.06 -1.55 -5.01
CA ASP A 64 18.79 -1.15 -6.21
C ASP A 64 18.43 -2.02 -7.41
N ILE A 65 18.90 -1.61 -8.59
CA ILE A 65 18.64 -2.30 -9.86
C ILE A 65 19.26 -3.72 -9.86
N PRO A 66 20.51 -3.95 -9.40
CA PRO A 66 21.07 -5.30 -9.30
C PRO A 66 20.22 -6.27 -8.48
N GLU A 67 19.71 -5.85 -7.31
CA GLU A 67 18.85 -6.67 -6.46
C GLU A 67 17.53 -7.00 -7.18
N LEU A 68 16.90 -5.99 -7.82
CA LEU A 68 15.70 -6.19 -8.62
C LEU A 68 15.93 -7.22 -9.72
N GLN A 69 17.01 -7.11 -10.48
CA GLN A 69 17.36 -8.06 -11.55
C GLN A 69 17.57 -9.47 -11.02
N LYS A 70 18.29 -9.62 -9.90
CA LYS A 70 18.53 -10.91 -9.24
C LYS A 70 17.23 -11.58 -8.79
N LYS A 71 16.38 -10.84 -8.06
CA LYS A 71 15.10 -11.37 -7.57
C LYS A 71 14.16 -11.69 -8.74
N LEU A 72 14.11 -10.85 -9.77
CA LEU A 72 13.33 -11.14 -10.98
C LEU A 72 13.82 -12.41 -11.68
N GLN A 73 15.13 -12.62 -11.78
CA GLN A 73 15.69 -13.84 -12.37
C GLN A 73 15.31 -15.09 -11.55
N GLN A 74 15.39 -15.00 -10.21
CA GLN A 74 14.95 -16.08 -9.32
C GLN A 74 13.49 -16.45 -9.58
N LEU A 75 12.59 -15.46 -9.67
CA LEU A 75 11.16 -15.68 -9.90
C LEU A 75 10.83 -16.19 -11.30
N ARG A 76 11.66 -15.88 -12.30
CA ARG A 76 11.53 -16.45 -13.65
C ARG A 76 11.98 -17.92 -13.69
N ASN A 77 12.95 -18.29 -12.86
CA ASN A 77 13.46 -19.66 -12.74
C ASN A 77 12.58 -20.53 -11.81
N ASP A 78 11.82 -19.91 -10.92
CA ASP A 78 10.86 -20.58 -10.02
C ASP A 78 9.44 -20.02 -10.19
N PRO A 79 8.68 -20.54 -11.18
CA PRO A 79 7.30 -20.11 -11.39
C PRO A 79 6.37 -20.41 -10.22
N GLN A 80 6.67 -21.41 -9.40
CA GLN A 80 5.82 -21.76 -8.27
C GLN A 80 5.97 -20.73 -7.14
N LEU A 81 7.20 -20.33 -6.84
CA LEU A 81 7.46 -19.22 -5.91
C LEU A 81 6.76 -17.93 -6.35
N ALA A 82 6.83 -17.58 -7.64
CA ALA A 82 6.11 -16.42 -8.16
C ALA A 82 4.59 -16.55 -8.00
N ALA A 83 4.02 -17.74 -8.22
CA ALA A 83 2.58 -17.96 -8.03
C ALA A 83 2.17 -17.84 -6.55
N ASP A 84 2.97 -18.39 -5.63
CA ASP A 84 2.73 -18.32 -4.19
C ASP A 84 2.78 -16.88 -3.67
N ILE A 85 3.77 -16.09 -4.12
CA ILE A 85 3.88 -14.68 -3.74
C ILE A 85 2.68 -13.89 -4.26
N ALA A 86 2.30 -14.08 -5.53
CA ALA A 86 1.13 -13.43 -6.13
C ALA A 86 -0.16 -13.77 -5.37
N LEU A 87 -0.35 -15.04 -4.99
CA LEU A 87 -1.51 -15.48 -4.23
C LEU A 87 -1.57 -14.79 -2.87
N ARG A 88 -0.49 -14.83 -2.09
CA ARG A 88 -0.44 -14.19 -0.76
C ARG A 88 -0.57 -12.67 -0.84
N GLY A 89 0.01 -12.05 -1.87
CA GLY A 89 -0.15 -10.62 -2.13
C GLY A 89 -1.60 -10.25 -2.46
N ARG A 90 -2.25 -11.02 -3.33
CA ARG A 90 -3.68 -10.86 -3.64
C ARG A 90 -4.55 -11.03 -2.40
N ASP A 91 -4.30 -12.07 -1.60
CA ASP A 91 -5.09 -12.33 -0.39
C ASP A 91 -4.97 -11.18 0.62
N LEU A 92 -3.77 -10.62 0.79
CA LEU A 92 -3.56 -9.43 1.60
C LEU A 92 -4.33 -8.22 1.06
N ALA A 93 -4.19 -7.91 -0.24
CA ALA A 93 -4.83 -6.77 -0.88
C ALA A 93 -6.37 -6.86 -0.77
N VAL A 94 -6.96 -8.01 -1.09
CA VAL A 94 -8.41 -8.21 -1.07
C VAL A 94 -8.96 -8.20 0.36
N SER A 95 -8.28 -8.86 1.30
CA SER A 95 -8.79 -9.00 2.67
C SER A 95 -8.61 -7.74 3.52
N GLN A 96 -7.53 -6.98 3.32
CA GLN A 96 -7.18 -5.83 4.18
C GLN A 96 -7.37 -4.47 3.51
N TYR A 97 -7.24 -4.39 2.19
CA TYR A 97 -7.17 -3.12 1.45
C TYR A 97 -8.30 -2.94 0.42
N SER A 98 -9.35 -3.75 0.49
CA SER A 98 -10.57 -3.49 -0.29
C SER A 98 -11.26 -2.20 0.18
N PHE A 99 -11.99 -1.55 -0.73
CA PHE A 99 -12.70 -0.31 -0.43
C PHE A 99 -13.61 -0.44 0.80
N GLY A 100 -14.38 -1.52 0.88
CA GLY A 100 -15.26 -1.78 2.03
C GLY A 100 -14.49 -1.94 3.35
N ARG A 101 -13.34 -2.62 3.33
CA ARG A 101 -12.51 -2.83 4.53
C ARG A 101 -11.87 -1.53 5.01
N ILE A 102 -11.34 -0.73 4.09
CA ILE A 102 -10.75 0.58 4.42
C ILE A 102 -11.83 1.54 4.94
N GLY A 103 -13.00 1.59 4.29
CA GLY A 103 -14.12 2.39 4.76
C GLY A 103 -14.56 2.02 6.18
N GLN A 104 -14.66 0.73 6.48
CA GLN A 104 -14.96 0.24 7.84
C GLN A 104 -13.91 0.73 8.85
N ARG A 105 -12.61 0.56 8.56
CA ARG A 105 -11.54 0.99 9.48
C ARG A 105 -11.57 2.49 9.74
N ILE A 106 -11.82 3.30 8.71
CA ILE A 106 -11.96 4.75 8.86
C ILE A 106 -13.09 5.09 9.83
N VAL A 107 -14.24 4.44 9.70
CA VAL A 107 -15.37 4.65 10.63
C VAL A 107 -15.00 4.25 12.06
N GLU A 108 -14.34 3.10 12.24
CA GLU A 108 -13.87 2.62 13.55
C GLU A 108 -12.91 3.61 14.21
N GLU A 109 -11.94 4.17 13.46
CA GLU A 109 -10.98 5.16 13.96
C GLU A 109 -11.61 6.54 14.25
N LEU A 110 -12.79 6.82 13.70
CA LEU A 110 -13.56 8.04 13.99
C LEU A 110 -14.52 7.89 15.19
N GLN A 111 -14.70 6.67 15.73
CA GLN A 111 -15.56 6.45 16.90
C GLN A 111 -15.02 7.05 18.21
N PRO A 112 -13.71 6.99 18.50
CA PRO A 112 -13.17 7.61 19.71
C PRO A 112 -13.46 9.11 19.76
N ALA A 113 -13.64 9.63 20.97
CA ALA A 113 -13.84 11.06 21.16
C ALA A 113 -12.66 11.85 20.57
N LEU A 114 -12.96 12.88 19.78
CA LEU A 114 -11.96 13.82 19.30
C LEU A 114 -11.17 14.40 20.46
N ARG A 115 -9.89 14.70 20.22
CA ARG A 115 -9.04 15.34 21.23
C ARG A 115 -9.75 16.58 21.78
N PRO A 116 -9.79 16.77 23.11
CA PRO A 116 -10.44 17.93 23.69
C PRO A 116 -9.79 19.20 23.15
N HIS A 117 -10.61 20.08 22.60
CA HIS A 117 -10.13 21.36 22.12
C HIS A 117 -9.83 22.25 23.33
N PRO A 118 -8.63 22.89 23.42
CA PRO A 118 -8.39 23.85 24.47
C PRO A 118 -9.45 24.96 24.41
N PRO A 119 -9.93 25.45 25.55
CA PRO A 119 -10.92 26.52 25.57
C PRO A 119 -10.35 27.75 24.85
N LEU A 120 -11.17 28.38 24.01
CA LEU A 120 -10.79 29.61 23.31
C LEU A 120 -10.27 30.64 24.31
N SER A 121 -9.05 31.14 24.06
CA SER A 121 -8.49 32.25 24.83
C SER A 121 -9.36 33.49 24.62
N TRP A 122 -9.18 34.48 25.48
CA TRP A 122 -9.93 35.73 25.36
C TRP A 122 -9.68 36.42 24.00
N VAL A 123 -8.45 36.33 23.49
CA VAL A 123 -8.07 36.85 22.17
C VAL A 123 -8.78 36.08 21.06
N ASP A 124 -8.84 34.76 21.14
CA ASP A 124 -9.53 33.92 20.15
C ASP A 124 -11.02 34.24 20.09
N ARG A 125 -11.66 34.49 21.25
CA ARG A 125 -13.08 34.88 21.30
C ARG A 125 -13.35 36.23 20.67
N VAL A 126 -12.43 37.20 20.82
CA VAL A 126 -12.54 38.52 20.20
C VAL A 126 -12.36 38.42 18.68
N ARG A 127 -11.36 37.67 18.23
CA ARG A 127 -11.12 37.35 16.82
C ARG A 127 -12.35 36.71 16.16
N LEU A 128 -12.91 35.68 16.79
CA LEU A 128 -14.14 35.02 16.34
C LEU A 128 -15.34 35.96 16.25
N LYS A 129 -15.48 36.90 17.19
CA LYS A 129 -16.55 37.91 17.15
C LYS A 129 -16.36 38.98 16.07
N LEU A 130 -15.11 39.31 15.74
CA LEU A 130 -14.76 40.27 14.71
C LEU A 130 -14.68 39.66 13.29
N GLY A 131 -14.74 38.32 13.19
CA GLY A 131 -14.61 37.60 11.93
C GLY A 131 -13.18 37.60 11.35
N ILE A 132 -12.18 37.73 12.22
CA ILE A 132 -10.74 37.80 11.88
C ILE A 132 -10.02 36.60 12.48
#